data_AF-A0A1G4KLF7-F1
#
_entry.id   AF-A0A1G4KLF7-F1
#
_cell.length_a   1.000
_cell.length_b   1.000
_cell.length_c   1.000
_cell.angle_alpha   90.00
_cell.angle_beta   90.00
_cell.angle_gamma   90.00
#
_symmetry.space_group_name_H-M   'P 1'
#
loop_
_entity.id
_entity.type
_entity.pdbx_description
1 polymer ?
#
loop_
_entity_poly.entity_id
_entity_poly.type
_entity_poly.pdbx_seq_one_letter_code
_entity_poly.pdbx_strand_id
1 'polypeptide(L)'
;MAFGDFASICSKTPLPLCSVVKSSKHLVLGTQQTMQDFDPKNITIGILPKCYARSIDVANTVVFQIGNAFVNIGALGVILFMIYSTRQKYTAIGRSEYSFFFELCLGLIVFTLVVDCGVSPPGSRSYPYFVAIQIACASACCWTMSVLGFLGFRFWEDGTHKSMALVRGAAFIGFVISFLVAIFSFKAWDTASSFTSSNTMGLFIVMYVINALAIFCYILCQLVVSIFVISNLWAAGAVLVGVFFLFAGQLLTYAFSDSICIGVKHYLDGLFFGSLCNIFALMMIYKTWDMTTDDDLEFSVSVNKDHDLDNTLSYKF
;
A
#
# COMPACT_ATOMS: atom_id res chain seq x y z
N MET A 1 -12.82 12.17 21.84
CA MET A 1 -11.81 11.34 21.14
C MET A 1 -10.50 12.10 21.20
N ALA A 2 -9.45 11.52 21.78
CA ALA A 2 -8.14 12.15 21.76
C ALA A 2 -7.47 11.89 20.40
N PHE A 3 -6.72 12.87 19.88
CA PHE A 3 -5.94 12.71 18.66
C PHE A 3 -4.91 11.58 18.85
N GLY A 4 -4.86 10.63 17.92
CA GLY A 4 -3.94 9.48 17.99
C GLY A 4 -4.42 8.28 18.82
N ASP A 5 -5.69 8.24 19.25
CA ASP A 5 -6.27 7.08 19.93
C ASP A 5 -6.77 6.01 18.93
N PHE A 6 -6.05 4.89 18.86
CA PHE A 6 -6.40 3.74 18.01
C PHE A 6 -7.65 2.99 18.47
N ALA A 7 -8.14 3.19 19.71
CA ALA A 7 -9.31 2.44 20.19
C ALA A 7 -10.56 2.69 19.33
N SER A 8 -10.75 3.95 18.91
CA SER A 8 -11.88 4.32 18.06
C SER A 8 -11.81 3.67 16.67
N ILE A 9 -10.62 3.67 16.06
CA ILE A 9 -10.35 3.06 14.75
C ILE A 9 -10.51 1.55 14.84
N CYS A 10 -9.79 0.91 15.76
CA CYS A 10 -9.76 -0.53 15.93
C CYS A 10 -11.10 -1.14 16.35
N SER A 11 -11.98 -0.37 17.01
CA SER A 11 -13.33 -0.84 17.31
C SER A 11 -14.21 -0.97 16.05
N LYS A 12 -13.90 -0.26 14.97
CA LYS A 12 -14.70 -0.23 13.73
C LYS A 12 -14.07 -1.03 12.59
N THR A 13 -12.74 -1.12 12.58
CA THR A 13 -11.98 -1.67 11.46
C THR A 13 -11.13 -2.86 11.88
N PRO A 14 -11.17 -3.98 11.15
CA PRO A 14 -10.42 -5.18 11.49
C PRO A 14 -8.96 -5.11 10.98
N LEU A 15 -8.23 -4.03 11.27
CA LEU A 15 -6.85 -3.85 10.81
C LEU A 15 -5.90 -4.80 11.55
N PRO A 16 -4.85 -5.35 10.90
CA PRO A 16 -3.88 -6.20 11.57
C PRO A 16 -3.20 -5.58 12.78
N LEU A 17 -2.89 -4.27 12.69
CA LEU A 17 -2.34 -3.50 13.79
C LEU A 17 -3.22 -3.56 15.05
N CYS A 18 -4.53 -3.61 14.90
CA CYS A 18 -5.45 -3.60 16.03
C CYS A 18 -5.31 -4.83 16.93
N SER A 19 -4.94 -5.97 16.36
CA SER A 19 -4.65 -7.18 17.13
C SER A 19 -3.31 -7.16 17.89
N VAL A 20 -2.47 -6.14 17.67
CA VAL A 20 -1.23 -5.89 18.44
C VAL A 20 -1.38 -4.74 19.43
N VAL A 21 -2.18 -3.73 19.07
CA VAL A 21 -2.40 -2.55 19.93
C VAL A 21 -3.17 -2.97 21.18
N LYS A 22 -2.60 -2.67 22.35
CA LYS A 22 -3.27 -2.78 23.65
C LYS A 22 -3.83 -1.41 24.05
N SER A 23 -5.12 -1.35 24.41
CA SER A 23 -5.76 -0.13 24.91
C SER A 23 -6.56 -0.43 26.17
N SER A 24 -6.66 0.56 27.07
CA SER A 24 -7.43 0.50 28.32
C SER A 24 -8.94 0.34 28.10
N LYS A 25 -9.44 0.51 26.86
CA LYS A 25 -10.84 0.28 26.48
C LYS A 25 -10.91 -0.95 25.57
N HIS A 26 -11.45 -2.05 26.08
CA HIS A 26 -11.62 -3.30 25.32
C HIS A 26 -13.10 -3.63 25.11
N LEU A 27 -13.42 -4.13 23.92
CA LEU A 27 -14.74 -4.68 23.56
C LEU A 27 -14.61 -6.21 23.56
N VAL A 28 -15.26 -6.87 24.51
CA VAL A 28 -15.25 -8.32 24.65
C VAL A 28 -16.26 -8.94 23.67
N LEU A 29 -15.86 -10.01 22.97
CA LEU A 29 -16.74 -10.82 22.12
C LEU A 29 -17.98 -11.28 22.91
N GLY A 30 -19.17 -10.99 22.39
CA GLY A 30 -20.42 -11.62 22.84
C GLY A 30 -21.39 -10.72 23.60
N THR A 31 -20.96 -9.54 24.07
CA THR A 31 -21.86 -8.61 24.77
C THR A 31 -21.54 -7.19 24.33
N GLN A 32 -22.54 -6.39 23.94
CA GLN A 32 -22.39 -4.94 23.67
C GLN A 32 -22.07 -4.13 24.95
N GLN A 33 -21.21 -4.65 25.83
CA GLN A 33 -20.81 -4.00 27.07
C GLN A 33 -19.33 -3.63 26.98
N THR A 34 -19.06 -2.32 27.10
CA THR A 34 -17.72 -1.77 27.28
C THR A 34 -17.30 -1.97 28.74
N MET A 35 -16.38 -2.90 28.99
CA MET A 35 -15.81 -3.09 30.32
C MET A 35 -14.61 -2.16 30.49
N GLN A 36 -14.58 -1.38 31.58
CA GLN A 36 -13.54 -0.38 31.86
C GLN A 36 -12.42 -0.90 32.79
N ASP A 37 -12.58 -2.10 33.37
CA ASP A 37 -11.63 -2.74 34.29
C ASP A 37 -11.47 -4.22 33.93
N PHE A 38 -10.49 -4.53 33.07
CA PHE A 38 -10.13 -5.90 32.75
C PHE A 38 -8.62 -6.12 32.98
N ASP A 39 -8.26 -7.16 33.74
CA ASP A 39 -6.88 -7.49 34.08
C ASP A 39 -6.10 -7.92 32.81
N PRO A 40 -5.11 -7.13 32.34
CA PRO A 40 -4.44 -7.33 31.06
C PRO A 40 -3.42 -8.49 31.06
N LYS A 41 -3.23 -9.20 32.19
CA LYS A 41 -2.25 -10.29 32.30
C LYS A 41 -2.62 -11.55 31.52
N ASN A 42 -3.90 -11.76 31.22
CA ASN A 42 -4.40 -12.97 30.53
C ASN A 42 -4.83 -12.73 29.08
N ILE A 43 -4.69 -11.51 28.55
CA ILE A 43 -5.07 -11.19 27.18
C ILE A 43 -3.81 -11.19 26.28
N THR A 44 -3.73 -12.19 25.41
CA THR A 44 -2.69 -12.32 24.38
C THR A 44 -3.02 -11.59 23.08
N ILE A 45 -4.23 -11.05 22.92
CA ILE A 45 -4.75 -10.43 21.69
C ILE A 45 -5.14 -8.95 21.88
N GLY A 46 -4.90 -8.11 20.88
CA GLY A 46 -5.20 -6.68 20.93
C GLY A 46 -6.70 -6.33 20.90
N ILE A 47 -7.02 -5.11 20.45
CA ILE A 47 -8.39 -4.61 20.32
C ILE A 47 -9.10 -5.34 19.19
N LEU A 48 -10.28 -5.89 19.49
CA LEU A 48 -11.13 -6.53 18.49
C LEU A 48 -12.20 -5.56 17.95
N PRO A 49 -12.47 -5.58 16.63
CA PRO A 49 -13.55 -4.82 16.03
C PRO A 49 -14.92 -5.37 16.43
N LYS A 50 -15.94 -4.51 16.40
CA LYS A 50 -17.35 -4.88 16.64
C LYS A 50 -17.87 -5.90 15.62
N CYS A 51 -17.43 -5.76 14.38
CA CYS A 51 -17.81 -6.62 13.28
C CYS A 51 -16.56 -6.90 12.41
N TYR A 52 -16.34 -8.17 12.09
CA TYR A 52 -15.30 -8.62 11.17
C TYR A 52 -15.82 -9.77 10.30
N ALA A 53 -15.14 -10.03 9.17
CA ALA A 53 -15.48 -11.11 8.26
C ALA A 53 -15.23 -12.49 8.92
N ARG A 54 -16.18 -13.42 8.75
CA ARG A 54 -16.07 -14.78 9.31
C ARG A 54 -14.82 -15.49 8.78
N SER A 55 -14.05 -16.08 9.67
CA SER A 55 -12.95 -16.98 9.31
C SER A 55 -13.48 -18.35 8.87
N ILE A 56 -12.77 -18.99 7.94
CA ILE A 56 -13.09 -20.36 7.50
C ILE A 56 -11.91 -21.24 7.88
N ASP A 57 -12.23 -22.44 8.36
CA ASP A 57 -11.25 -23.49 8.59
C ASP A 57 -11.08 -24.29 7.28
N VAL A 58 -9.87 -24.25 6.72
CA VAL A 58 -9.49 -24.99 5.53
C VAL A 58 -8.30 -25.85 5.88
N ALA A 59 -8.46 -27.17 5.77
CA ALA A 59 -7.37 -28.14 5.92
C ALA A 59 -6.53 -27.95 7.22
N ASN A 60 -7.20 -27.82 8.37
CA ASN A 60 -6.56 -27.65 9.69
C ASN A 60 -5.85 -26.29 9.87
N THR A 61 -6.15 -25.32 9.02
CA THR A 61 -5.67 -23.93 9.12
C THR A 61 -6.85 -22.95 9.07
N VAL A 62 -6.93 -22.06 10.06
CA VAL A 62 -7.95 -21.02 10.09
C VAL A 62 -7.47 -19.83 9.25
N VAL A 63 -8.15 -19.56 8.15
CA VAL A 63 -7.86 -18.40 7.30
C VAL A 63 -8.78 -17.25 7.70
N PHE A 64 -8.17 -16.14 8.09
CA PHE A 64 -8.90 -14.90 8.39
C PHE A 64 -9.15 -14.10 7.11
N GLN A 65 -10.25 -13.33 7.10
CA GLN A 65 -10.53 -12.31 6.07
C GLN A 65 -10.36 -12.76 4.61
N ILE A 66 -10.99 -13.87 4.28
CA ILE A 66 -10.84 -14.52 2.97
C ILE A 66 -11.22 -13.61 1.80
N GLY A 67 -12.25 -12.76 1.95
CA GLY A 67 -12.59 -11.78 0.93
C GLY A 67 -11.42 -10.87 0.59
N ASN A 68 -10.78 -10.29 1.61
CA ASN A 68 -9.62 -9.42 1.44
C ASN A 68 -8.41 -10.20 0.90
N ALA A 69 -8.24 -11.46 1.27
CA ALA A 69 -7.20 -12.33 0.72
C ALA A 69 -7.35 -12.52 -0.80
N PHE A 70 -8.56 -12.77 -1.31
CA PHE A 70 -8.81 -12.88 -2.76
C PHE A 70 -8.46 -11.60 -3.51
N VAL A 71 -8.79 -10.44 -2.95
CA VAL A 71 -8.43 -9.14 -3.54
C VAL A 71 -6.93 -8.95 -3.60
N ASN A 72 -6.21 -9.27 -2.52
CA ASN A 72 -4.75 -9.17 -2.47
C ASN A 72 -4.05 -10.20 -3.40
N ILE A 73 -4.61 -11.40 -3.59
CA ILE A 73 -4.13 -12.35 -4.61
C ILE A 73 -4.33 -11.78 -6.03
N GLY A 74 -5.49 -11.17 -6.30
CA GLY A 74 -5.72 -10.44 -7.54
C GLY A 74 -4.72 -9.28 -7.72
N ALA A 75 -4.42 -8.55 -6.64
CA ALA A 75 -3.44 -7.48 -6.61
C ALA A 75 -2.04 -7.97 -7.02
N LEU A 76 -1.63 -9.17 -6.60
CA LEU A 76 -0.37 -9.78 -7.03
C LEU A 76 -0.31 -9.95 -8.55
N GLY A 77 -1.39 -10.41 -9.18
CA GLY A 77 -1.46 -10.53 -10.64
C GLY A 77 -1.32 -9.18 -11.34
N VAL A 78 -2.04 -8.17 -10.85
CA VAL A 78 -2.00 -6.81 -11.41
C VAL A 78 -0.62 -6.16 -11.23
N ILE A 79 0.00 -6.25 -10.05
CA ILE A 79 1.31 -5.65 -9.80
C ILE A 79 2.40 -6.33 -10.62
N LEU A 80 2.35 -7.65 -10.79
CA LEU A 80 3.28 -8.38 -11.67
C LEU A 80 3.13 -7.93 -13.12
N PHE A 81 1.90 -7.74 -13.60
CA PHE A 81 1.64 -7.19 -14.93
C PHE A 81 2.22 -5.77 -15.08
N MET A 82 2.03 -4.89 -14.10
CA MET A 82 2.59 -3.53 -14.11
C MET A 82 4.12 -3.54 -14.14
N ILE A 83 4.77 -4.40 -13.33
CA ILE A 83 6.24 -4.56 -13.35
C ILE A 83 6.70 -5.05 -14.72
N TYR A 84 6.03 -6.05 -15.29
CA TYR A 84 6.35 -6.57 -16.62
C TYR A 84 6.23 -5.47 -17.68
N SER A 85 5.11 -4.75 -17.72
CA SER A 85 4.86 -3.70 -18.71
C SER A 85 5.86 -2.54 -18.59
N THR A 86 6.17 -2.12 -17.37
CA THR A 86 7.16 -1.05 -17.12
C THR A 86 8.53 -1.41 -17.70
N ARG A 87 8.92 -2.70 -17.63
CA ARG A 87 10.20 -3.18 -18.15
C ARG A 87 10.26 -3.30 -19.68
N GLN A 88 9.11 -3.36 -20.37
CA GLN A 88 9.07 -3.44 -21.83
C GLN A 88 9.37 -2.10 -22.52
N LYS A 89 9.18 -0.96 -21.82
CA LYS A 89 9.48 0.36 -22.37
C LYS A 89 10.99 0.64 -22.25
N TYR A 90 11.68 0.96 -23.35
CA TYR A 90 13.14 1.14 -23.34
C TYR A 90 13.61 2.58 -23.14
N THR A 91 12.84 3.57 -23.60
CA THR A 91 13.18 5.01 -23.55
C THR A 91 12.33 5.80 -22.57
N ALA A 92 11.51 5.11 -21.76
CA ALA A 92 10.57 5.73 -20.84
C ALA A 92 11.25 6.45 -19.65
N ILE A 93 10.83 7.70 -19.42
CA ILE A 93 11.27 8.52 -18.28
C ILE A 93 10.75 7.92 -16.96
N GLY A 94 11.61 7.81 -15.96
CA GLY A 94 11.34 7.30 -14.63
C GLY A 94 11.25 5.79 -14.55
N ARG A 95 11.57 5.05 -15.62
CA ARG A 95 11.29 3.61 -15.72
C ARG A 95 11.87 2.81 -14.56
N SER A 96 13.14 3.02 -14.23
CA SER A 96 13.81 2.25 -13.16
C SER A 96 13.23 2.54 -11.78
N GLU A 97 12.84 3.79 -11.56
CA GLU A 97 12.32 4.35 -10.33
C GLU A 97 10.89 3.86 -10.07
N TYR A 98 10.03 3.92 -11.10
CA TYR A 98 8.68 3.36 -11.07
C TYR A 98 8.69 1.83 -10.97
N SER A 99 9.61 1.13 -11.66
CA SER A 99 9.78 -0.32 -11.51
C SER A 99 10.12 -0.69 -10.06
N PHE A 100 11.04 0.04 -9.42
CA PHE A 100 11.38 -0.17 -8.01
C PHE A 100 10.19 0.07 -7.07
N PHE A 101 9.38 1.10 -7.34
CA PHE A 101 8.15 1.35 -6.57
C PHE A 101 7.15 0.19 -6.68
N PHE A 102 6.90 -0.34 -7.88
CA PHE A 102 6.00 -1.49 -8.06
C PHE A 102 6.56 -2.77 -7.43
N GLU A 103 7.87 -2.99 -7.46
CA GLU A 103 8.55 -4.08 -6.73
C GLU A 103 8.35 -3.95 -5.21
N LEU A 104 8.39 -2.72 -4.69
CA LEU A 104 8.14 -2.46 -3.27
C LEU A 104 6.66 -2.70 -2.89
N CYS A 105 5.73 -2.27 -3.74
CA CYS A 105 4.30 -2.59 -3.59
C CYS A 105 4.03 -4.11 -3.64
N LEU A 106 4.75 -4.85 -4.49
CA LEU A 106 4.67 -6.32 -4.50
C LEU A 106 5.09 -6.90 -3.15
N GLY A 107 6.20 -6.42 -2.58
CA GLY A 107 6.62 -6.81 -1.24
C GLY A 107 5.56 -6.52 -0.17
N LEU A 108 4.96 -5.31 -0.21
CA LEU A 108 3.89 -4.93 0.70
C LEU A 108 2.66 -5.85 0.60
N ILE A 109 2.22 -6.20 -0.61
CA ILE A 109 1.06 -7.08 -0.82
C ILE A 109 1.37 -8.49 -0.29
N VAL A 110 2.59 -9.01 -0.50
CA VAL A 110 3.01 -10.31 0.04
C VAL A 110 2.97 -10.30 1.57
N PHE A 111 3.54 -9.29 2.23
CA PHE A 111 3.47 -9.19 3.69
C PHE A 111 2.04 -8.97 4.19
N THR A 112 1.21 -8.26 3.45
CA THR A 112 -0.22 -8.09 3.76
C THR A 112 -0.96 -9.43 3.72
N LEU A 113 -0.70 -10.29 2.72
CA LEU A 113 -1.25 -11.64 2.69
C LEU A 113 -0.78 -12.51 3.85
N VAL A 114 0.51 -12.43 4.24
CA VAL A 114 1.05 -13.19 5.38
C VAL A 114 0.33 -12.83 6.69
N VAL A 115 0.08 -11.53 6.88
CA VAL A 115 -0.54 -11.00 8.09
C VAL A 115 -2.06 -11.22 8.08
N ASP A 116 -2.75 -10.86 6.99
CA ASP A 116 -4.21 -10.89 6.90
C ASP A 116 -4.76 -12.32 6.82
N CYS A 117 -4.08 -13.23 6.12
CA CYS A 117 -4.51 -14.63 6.03
C CYS A 117 -4.21 -15.44 7.31
N GLY A 118 -3.50 -14.86 8.29
CA GLY A 118 -3.17 -15.53 9.55
C GLY A 118 -2.08 -16.59 9.45
N VAL A 119 -1.14 -16.48 8.49
CA VAL A 119 0.05 -17.36 8.42
C VAL A 119 0.83 -17.29 9.74
N SER A 120 0.90 -16.09 10.31
CA SER A 120 1.22 -15.89 11.73
C SER A 120 -0.10 -15.59 12.46
N PRO A 121 -0.57 -16.46 13.37
CA PRO A 121 -1.83 -16.21 14.06
C PRO A 121 -1.69 -15.03 15.03
N PRO A 122 -2.73 -14.18 15.15
CA PRO A 122 -2.78 -13.14 16.17
C PRO A 122 -2.56 -13.73 17.57
N GLY A 123 -1.71 -13.09 18.37
CA GLY A 123 -1.31 -13.57 19.71
C GLY A 123 -0.07 -14.47 19.73
N SER A 124 0.47 -14.86 18.57
CA SER A 124 1.81 -15.47 18.50
C SER A 124 2.92 -14.43 18.68
N ARG A 125 4.08 -14.85 19.20
CA ARG A 125 5.24 -13.95 19.41
C ARG A 125 5.81 -13.36 18.12
N SER A 126 5.60 -14.02 16.98
CA SER A 126 6.08 -13.57 15.67
C SER A 126 5.17 -12.52 15.02
N TYR A 127 3.88 -12.50 15.38
CA TYR A 127 2.88 -11.65 14.74
C TYR A 127 3.20 -10.14 14.79
N PRO A 128 3.63 -9.55 15.93
CA PRO A 128 4.00 -8.13 15.99
C PRO A 128 5.14 -7.75 15.04
N TYR A 129 6.06 -8.67 14.75
CA TYR A 129 7.17 -8.42 13.82
C TYR A 129 6.68 -8.34 12.38
N PHE A 130 5.78 -9.24 11.96
CA PHE A 130 5.20 -9.20 10.62
C PHE A 130 4.34 -7.96 10.40
N VAL A 131 3.55 -7.56 11.40
CA VAL A 131 2.77 -6.31 11.37
C VAL A 131 3.69 -5.09 11.27
N ALA A 132 4.81 -5.07 12.01
CA ALA A 132 5.78 -3.98 11.92
C ALA A 132 6.43 -3.90 10.53
N ILE A 133 6.76 -5.04 9.91
CA ILE A 133 7.30 -5.09 8.54
C ILE A 133 6.26 -4.59 7.54
N GLN A 134 5.00 -5.00 7.66
CA GLN A 134 3.92 -4.54 6.79
C GLN A 134 3.75 -3.01 6.85
N ILE A 135 3.74 -2.43 8.06
CA ILE A 135 3.67 -0.97 8.25
C ILE A 135 4.90 -0.27 7.66
N ALA A 136 6.08 -0.86 7.84
CA ALA A 136 7.33 -0.32 7.30
C ALA A 136 7.37 -0.35 5.77
N CYS A 137 6.92 -1.44 5.14
CA CYS A 137 6.75 -1.53 3.69
C CYS A 137 5.75 -0.49 3.17
N ALA A 138 4.62 -0.29 3.87
CA ALA A 138 3.63 0.72 3.49
C ALA A 138 4.21 2.14 3.54
N SER A 139 4.98 2.44 4.58
CA SER A 139 5.68 3.72 4.69
C SER A 139 6.74 3.90 3.59
N ALA A 140 7.53 2.86 3.32
CA ALA A 140 8.51 2.90 2.24
C ALA A 140 7.86 3.18 0.88
N CYS A 141 6.68 2.61 0.58
CA CYS A 141 5.89 2.98 -0.61
C CYS A 141 5.58 4.49 -0.63
N CYS A 142 5.07 5.04 0.48
CA CYS A 142 4.67 6.45 0.56
C CYS A 142 5.86 7.41 0.38
N TRP A 143 6.99 7.10 1.01
CA TRP A 143 8.23 7.87 0.90
C TRP A 143 8.79 7.80 -0.52
N THR A 144 8.79 6.63 -1.15
CA THR A 144 9.15 6.48 -2.56
C THR A 144 8.24 7.31 -3.46
N MET A 145 6.91 7.28 -3.27
CA MET A 145 5.97 8.09 -4.04
C MET A 145 6.30 9.58 -3.97
N SER A 146 6.64 10.10 -2.79
CA SER A 146 7.03 11.51 -2.67
C SER A 146 8.22 11.86 -3.57
N VAL A 147 9.25 11.01 -3.61
CA VAL A 147 10.41 11.21 -4.52
C VAL A 147 10.00 11.06 -5.99
N LEU A 148 9.13 10.10 -6.33
CA LEU A 148 8.63 9.93 -7.70
C LEU A 148 7.89 11.17 -8.21
N GLY A 149 7.15 11.87 -7.34
CA GLY A 149 6.45 13.10 -7.71
C GLY A 149 7.40 14.19 -8.20
N PHE A 150 8.62 14.25 -7.63
CA PHE A 150 9.63 15.21 -8.02
C PHE A 150 10.34 14.88 -9.34
N LEU A 151 10.31 13.62 -9.80
CA LEU A 151 10.92 13.21 -11.07
C LEU A 151 10.32 13.97 -12.27
N GLY A 152 9.03 14.30 -12.22
CA GLY A 152 8.35 15.03 -13.28
C GLY A 152 8.88 16.44 -13.53
N PHE A 153 9.61 17.04 -12.56
CA PHE A 153 10.24 18.35 -12.70
C PHE A 153 11.66 18.29 -13.29
N ARG A 154 12.21 17.09 -13.53
CA ARG A 154 13.57 16.88 -14.07
C ARG A 154 14.67 17.57 -13.26
N PHE A 155 14.52 17.63 -11.93
CA PHE A 155 15.56 18.20 -11.05
C PHE A 155 16.87 17.42 -11.05
N TRP A 156 16.81 16.13 -11.37
CA TRP A 156 17.96 15.28 -11.61
C TRP A 156 17.69 14.41 -12.82
N GLU A 157 18.77 13.93 -13.42
CA GLU A 157 18.71 13.04 -14.58
C GLU A 157 18.20 11.66 -14.13
N ASP A 158 17.10 11.26 -14.74
CA ASP A 158 16.42 9.98 -14.57
C ASP A 158 17.34 8.80 -14.95
N GLY A 159 17.16 7.64 -14.30
CA GLY A 159 17.93 6.42 -14.58
C GLY A 159 19.39 6.46 -14.13
N THR A 160 19.86 7.61 -13.64
CA THR A 160 21.22 7.72 -13.09
C THR A 160 21.36 7.00 -11.76
N HIS A 161 22.59 6.56 -11.44
CA HIS A 161 22.89 5.96 -10.13
C HIS A 161 22.51 6.87 -8.96
N LYS A 162 22.57 8.20 -9.16
CA LYS A 162 22.17 9.18 -8.15
C LYS A 162 20.66 9.18 -7.94
N SER A 163 19.86 9.18 -9.02
CA SER A 163 18.40 9.08 -8.96
C SER A 163 17.95 7.83 -8.19
N MET A 164 18.47 6.67 -8.58
CA MET A 164 18.13 5.40 -7.93
C MET A 164 18.60 5.34 -6.48
N ALA A 165 19.73 5.97 -6.13
CA ALA A 165 20.17 6.09 -4.75
C ALA A 165 19.22 6.94 -3.90
N LEU A 166 18.66 8.03 -4.46
CA LEU A 166 17.66 8.85 -3.77
C LEU A 166 16.37 8.07 -3.52
N VAL A 167 15.85 7.39 -4.55
CA VAL A 167 14.62 6.58 -4.44
C VAL A 167 14.78 5.45 -3.41
N ARG A 168 15.88 4.70 -3.50
CA ARG A 168 16.18 3.61 -2.54
C ARG A 168 16.49 4.13 -1.14
N GLY A 169 17.18 5.26 -1.04
CA GLY A 169 17.48 5.92 0.23
C GLY A 169 16.22 6.40 0.94
N ALA A 170 15.29 7.04 0.23
CA ALA A 170 14.01 7.47 0.78
C ALA A 170 13.16 6.27 1.23
N ALA A 171 13.09 5.22 0.43
CA ALA A 171 12.43 3.97 0.79
C ALA A 171 13.01 3.37 2.07
N PHE A 172 14.34 3.28 2.16
CA PHE A 172 15.05 2.72 3.31
C PHE A 172 14.83 3.55 4.58
N ILE A 173 14.89 4.88 4.49
CA ILE A 173 14.64 5.78 5.62
C ILE A 173 13.19 5.64 6.11
N GLY A 174 12.21 5.70 5.20
CA GLY A 174 10.80 5.52 5.53
C GLY A 174 10.52 4.16 6.18
N PHE A 175 11.14 3.10 5.65
CA PHE A 175 11.08 1.75 6.20
C PHE A 175 11.64 1.71 7.63
N VAL A 176 12.89 2.15 7.83
CA VAL A 176 13.58 2.05 9.12
C VAL A 176 12.88 2.86 10.20
N ILE A 177 12.47 4.11 9.91
CA ILE A 177 11.76 4.95 10.89
C ILE A 177 10.47 4.26 11.33
N SER A 178 9.68 3.77 10.38
CA SER A 178 8.37 3.17 10.67
C SER A 178 8.50 1.82 11.36
N PHE A 179 9.48 1.02 10.95
CA PHE A 179 9.78 -0.28 11.57
C PHE A 179 10.23 -0.13 13.03
N LEU A 180 11.18 0.78 13.29
CA LEU A 180 11.69 1.01 14.64
C LEU A 180 10.59 1.55 15.55
N VAL A 181 9.81 2.54 15.09
CA VAL A 181 8.69 3.10 15.86
C VAL A 181 7.63 2.04 16.15
N ALA A 182 7.29 1.19 15.18
CA ALA A 182 6.34 0.08 15.38
C ALA A 182 6.86 -0.93 16.42
N ILE A 183 8.09 -1.43 16.26
CA ILE A 183 8.65 -2.43 17.18
C ILE A 183 8.84 -1.89 18.59
N PHE A 184 9.37 -0.66 18.74
CA PHE A 184 9.51 -0.06 20.07
C PHE A 184 8.16 0.17 20.74
N SER A 185 7.13 0.58 19.98
CA SER A 185 5.77 0.70 20.50
C SER A 185 5.23 -0.65 20.97
N PHE A 186 5.35 -1.70 20.15
CA PHE A 186 4.85 -3.03 20.49
C PHE A 186 5.55 -3.63 21.71
N LYS A 187 6.88 -3.48 21.82
CA LYS A 187 7.64 -3.94 22.99
C LYS A 187 7.31 -3.17 24.26
N ALA A 188 7.13 -1.85 24.14
CA ALA A 188 6.74 -1.01 25.28
C ALA A 188 5.38 -1.45 25.86
N TRP A 189 4.42 -1.83 24.99
CA TRP A 189 3.11 -2.33 25.41
C TRP A 189 3.12 -3.75 25.99
N ASP A 190 4.17 -4.53 25.70
CA ASP A 190 4.33 -5.84 26.32
C ASP A 190 4.92 -5.75 27.73
N THR A 191 5.78 -4.75 27.98
CA THR A 191 6.52 -4.64 29.25
C THR A 191 5.79 -3.80 30.31
N ALA A 192 4.90 -2.89 29.92
CA ALA A 192 4.25 -1.98 30.85
C ALA A 192 3.17 -2.67 31.71
N SER A 193 3.33 -2.62 33.04
CA SER A 193 2.42 -3.23 34.03
C SER A 193 1.24 -2.34 34.46
N SER A 194 1.23 -1.06 34.11
CA SER A 194 0.14 -0.12 34.40
C SER A 194 -0.19 0.69 33.13
N PHE A 195 -1.37 0.44 32.56
CA PHE A 195 -1.83 1.05 31.32
C PHE A 195 -2.39 2.46 31.54
N THR A 196 -1.51 3.41 31.89
CA THR A 196 -1.83 4.82 31.68
C THR A 196 -1.72 5.09 30.19
N SER A 197 -2.88 5.12 29.51
CA SER A 197 -3.09 5.63 28.14
C SER A 197 -1.80 5.76 27.34
N SER A 198 -1.31 4.62 26.84
CA SER A 198 -0.09 4.52 26.05
C SER A 198 0.00 5.69 25.05
N ASN A 199 1.19 6.30 24.93
CA ASN A 199 1.56 7.25 23.89
C ASN A 199 1.54 6.59 22.49
N THR A 200 0.37 6.16 22.01
CA THR A 200 0.12 5.68 20.64
C THR A 200 0.32 6.79 19.61
N MET A 201 0.42 8.04 20.06
CA MET A 201 0.63 9.22 19.24
C MET A 201 1.84 9.10 18.33
N GLY A 202 2.97 8.54 18.81
CA GLY A 202 4.18 8.36 17.99
C GLY A 202 3.94 7.45 16.79
N LEU A 203 3.32 6.29 17.03
CA LEU A 203 2.96 5.34 15.97
C LEU A 203 1.94 5.95 15.00
N PHE A 204 0.95 6.68 15.52
CA PHE A 204 -0.07 7.33 14.71
C PHE A 204 0.52 8.40 13.78
N ILE A 205 1.42 9.24 14.29
CA ILE A 205 2.07 10.30 13.50
C ILE A 205 2.87 9.68 12.35
N VAL A 206 3.69 8.67 12.62
CA VAL A 206 4.54 8.07 11.58
C VAL A 206 3.70 7.31 10.56
N MET A 207 2.73 6.51 11.00
CA MET A 207 1.94 5.67 10.12
C MET A 207 0.93 6.47 9.28
N TYR A 208 0.28 7.48 9.85
CA TYR A 208 -0.77 8.24 9.17
C TYR A 208 -0.29 9.61 8.70
N VAL A 209 0.22 10.45 9.60
CA VAL A 209 0.46 11.87 9.28
C VAL A 209 1.61 12.04 8.30
N ILE A 210 2.76 11.41 8.57
CA ILE A 210 3.95 11.53 7.70
C ILE A 210 3.68 10.88 6.34
N ASN A 211 3.07 9.70 6.32
CA ASN A 211 2.74 9.01 5.07
C ASN A 211 1.69 9.76 4.25
N ALA A 212 0.67 10.33 4.90
CA ALA A 212 -0.32 11.17 4.22
C ALA A 212 0.32 12.41 3.62
N LEU A 213 1.28 13.04 4.32
CA LEU A 213 2.03 14.18 3.78
C LEU A 213 2.86 13.78 2.55
N ALA A 214 3.51 12.60 2.59
CA ALA A 214 4.28 12.09 1.46
C ALA A 214 3.41 11.82 0.22
N ILE A 215 2.25 11.18 0.41
CA ILE A 215 1.26 10.95 -0.66
C ILE A 215 0.69 12.29 -1.17
N PHE A 216 0.38 13.22 -0.27
CA PHE A 216 -0.12 14.54 -0.65
C PHE A 216 0.90 15.31 -1.49
N CYS A 217 2.17 15.26 -1.12
CA CYS A 217 3.27 15.82 -1.91
C CYS A 217 3.31 15.21 -3.32
N TYR A 218 3.23 13.88 -3.44
CA TYR A 218 3.15 13.21 -4.75
C TYR A 218 1.96 13.71 -5.59
N ILE A 219 0.75 13.77 -5.00
CA ILE A 219 -0.46 14.20 -5.71
C ILE A 219 -0.30 15.63 -6.23
N LEU A 220 0.17 16.56 -5.38
CA LEU A 220 0.37 17.95 -5.79
C LEU A 220 1.40 18.06 -6.91
N CYS A 221 2.55 17.41 -6.75
CA CYS A 221 3.60 17.39 -7.77
C CYS A 221 3.08 16.82 -9.10
N GLN A 222 2.37 15.70 -9.07
CA GLN A 222 1.88 15.04 -10.27
C GLN A 222 0.78 15.86 -10.97
N LEU A 223 -0.11 16.54 -10.22
CA LEU A 223 -1.08 17.46 -10.79
C LEU A 223 -0.41 18.66 -11.45
N VAL A 224 0.60 19.25 -10.80
CA VAL A 224 1.37 20.37 -11.37
C VAL A 224 2.07 19.95 -12.66
N VAL A 225 2.75 18.81 -12.66
CA VAL A 225 3.44 18.29 -13.85
C VAL A 225 2.45 18.00 -14.98
N SER A 226 1.33 17.34 -14.68
CA SER A 226 0.33 16.97 -15.70
C SER A 226 -0.32 18.20 -16.35
N ILE A 227 -0.63 19.23 -15.57
CA ILE A 227 -1.35 20.43 -16.04
C ILE A 227 -0.40 21.45 -16.66
N PHE A 228 0.73 21.75 -16.01
CA PHE A 228 1.59 22.87 -16.42
C PHE A 228 2.81 22.45 -17.24
N VAL A 229 3.37 21.26 -17.01
CA VAL A 229 4.60 20.82 -17.70
C VAL A 229 4.24 20.08 -18.98
N ILE A 230 3.38 19.06 -18.88
CA ILE A 230 3.00 18.19 -20.01
C ILE A 230 1.78 18.75 -20.75
N SER A 231 0.96 19.57 -20.08
CA SER A 231 -0.30 20.10 -20.63
C SER A 231 -1.27 19.01 -21.12
N ASN A 232 -1.25 17.83 -20.48
CA ASN A 232 -2.13 16.71 -20.80
C ASN A 232 -3.21 16.52 -19.73
N LEU A 233 -4.43 16.97 -20.05
CA LEU A 233 -5.58 16.90 -19.14
C LEU A 233 -6.02 15.45 -18.85
N TRP A 234 -5.74 14.50 -19.73
CA TRP A 234 -6.05 13.09 -19.48
C TRP A 234 -5.17 12.50 -18.39
N ALA A 235 -3.88 12.87 -18.37
CA ALA A 235 -2.96 12.50 -17.28
C ALA A 235 -3.41 13.11 -15.95
N ALA A 236 -3.82 14.39 -15.94
CA ALA A 236 -4.38 15.02 -14.74
C ALA A 236 -5.69 14.34 -14.28
N GLY A 237 -6.56 13.96 -15.21
CA GLY A 237 -7.77 13.20 -14.94
C GLY A 237 -7.46 11.83 -14.32
N ALA A 238 -6.42 11.15 -14.79
CA ALA A 238 -5.98 9.88 -14.22
C ALA A 238 -5.53 10.02 -12.76
N VAL A 239 -4.79 11.09 -12.44
CA VAL A 239 -4.40 11.41 -11.05
C VAL A 239 -5.65 11.64 -10.18
N LEU A 240 -6.61 12.44 -10.65
CA LEU A 240 -7.82 12.74 -9.89
C LEU A 240 -8.68 11.50 -9.63
N VAL A 241 -8.79 10.60 -10.60
CA VAL A 241 -9.47 9.31 -10.41
C VAL A 241 -8.70 8.43 -9.42
N GLY A 242 -7.37 8.44 -9.45
CA GLY A 242 -6.55 7.77 -8.44
C GLY A 242 -6.79 8.30 -7.03
N VAL A 243 -6.86 9.64 -6.87
CA VAL A 243 -7.19 10.30 -5.60
C VAL A 243 -8.59 9.94 -5.12
N PHE A 244 -9.57 9.90 -6.04
CA PHE A 244 -10.93 9.46 -5.73
C PHE A 244 -10.94 8.05 -5.15
N PHE A 245 -10.26 7.09 -5.80
CA PHE A 245 -10.19 5.72 -5.28
C PHE A 245 -9.43 5.63 -3.96
N LEU A 246 -8.33 6.37 -3.79
CA LEU A 246 -7.59 6.40 -2.53
C LEU A 246 -8.49 6.91 -1.38
N PHE A 247 -9.19 8.03 -1.58
CA PHE A 247 -10.07 8.60 -0.56
C PHE A 247 -11.31 7.73 -0.29
N ALA A 248 -11.94 7.19 -1.34
CA ALA A 248 -13.05 6.24 -1.20
C ALA A 248 -12.61 5.00 -0.41
N GLY A 249 -11.42 4.46 -0.68
CA GLY A 249 -10.85 3.33 0.07
C GLY A 249 -10.64 3.65 1.55
N GLN A 250 -10.11 4.83 1.88
CA GLN A 250 -9.97 5.27 3.29
C GLN A 250 -11.35 5.40 3.96
N LEU A 251 -12.33 6.00 3.30
CA LEU A 251 -13.68 6.16 3.86
C LEU A 251 -14.37 4.81 4.10
N LEU A 252 -14.31 3.90 3.12
CA LEU A 252 -14.93 2.58 3.23
C LEU A 252 -14.27 1.76 4.35
N THR A 253 -12.95 1.87 4.49
CA THR A 253 -12.21 1.21 5.55
C THR A 253 -12.52 1.82 6.91
N TYR A 254 -12.28 3.11 7.12
CA TYR A 254 -12.31 3.73 8.46
C TYR A 254 -13.69 4.18 8.95
N ALA A 255 -14.56 4.62 8.05
CA ALA A 255 -15.87 5.17 8.43
C ALA A 255 -16.98 4.11 8.33
N PHE A 256 -16.99 3.31 7.26
CA PHE A 256 -18.13 2.45 6.91
C PHE A 256 -17.93 0.95 7.15
N SER A 257 -16.75 0.50 7.61
CA SER A 257 -16.46 -0.94 7.78
C SER A 257 -17.49 -1.69 8.64
N ASP A 258 -17.90 -1.12 9.77
CA ASP A 258 -18.90 -1.74 10.67
C ASP A 258 -20.27 -1.89 9.99
N SER A 259 -20.74 -0.83 9.33
CA SER A 259 -22.00 -0.82 8.59
C SER A 259 -22.00 -1.81 7.42
N ILE A 260 -20.88 -1.90 6.69
CA ILE A 260 -20.70 -2.85 5.58
C ILE A 260 -20.75 -4.27 6.12
N CYS A 261 -19.99 -4.55 7.18
CA CYS A 261 -19.89 -5.89 7.76
C CYS A 261 -21.23 -6.41 8.28
N ILE A 262 -22.02 -5.58 8.97
CA ILE A 262 -23.37 -5.94 9.42
C ILE A 262 -24.31 -6.11 8.21
N GLY A 263 -24.26 -5.20 7.23
CA GLY A 263 -25.12 -5.22 6.04
C GLY A 263 -24.93 -6.46 5.17
N VAL A 264 -23.70 -6.98 5.08
CA VAL A 264 -23.37 -8.20 4.34
C VAL A 264 -23.24 -9.44 5.23
N LYS A 265 -23.87 -9.45 6.41
CA LYS A 265 -23.95 -10.62 7.31
C LYS A 265 -22.59 -11.25 7.64
N HIS A 266 -21.58 -10.43 7.92
CA HIS A 266 -20.21 -10.88 8.25
C HIS A 266 -19.47 -11.65 7.13
N TYR A 267 -19.90 -11.55 5.86
CA TYR A 267 -19.16 -12.16 4.74
C TYR A 267 -17.98 -11.30 4.25
N LEU A 268 -18.13 -9.98 4.29
CA LEU A 268 -17.16 -8.98 3.83
C LEU A 268 -17.01 -7.88 4.89
N ASP A 269 -15.87 -7.20 4.90
CA ASP A 269 -15.59 -6.08 5.78
C ASP A 269 -15.05 -4.88 4.98
N GLY A 270 -14.74 -3.77 5.66
CA GLY A 270 -14.20 -2.59 5.01
C GLY A 270 -12.82 -2.80 4.38
N LEU A 271 -12.03 -3.78 4.82
CA LEU A 271 -10.71 -4.05 4.24
C LEU A 271 -10.81 -4.60 2.83
N PHE A 272 -11.80 -5.45 2.54
CA PHE A 272 -12.07 -5.92 1.18
C PHE A 272 -12.21 -4.76 0.19
N PHE A 273 -13.08 -3.79 0.51
CA PHE A 273 -13.30 -2.62 -0.34
C PHE A 273 -12.12 -1.66 -0.32
N GLY A 274 -11.46 -1.49 0.83
CA GLY A 274 -10.24 -0.69 0.96
C GLY A 274 -9.12 -1.19 0.05
N SER A 275 -8.81 -2.49 0.10
CA SER A 275 -7.80 -3.13 -0.74
C SER A 275 -8.13 -3.04 -2.22
N LEU A 276 -9.42 -3.21 -2.58
CA LEU A 276 -9.87 -3.09 -3.97
C LEU A 276 -9.70 -1.66 -4.49
N CYS A 277 -10.07 -0.65 -3.70
CA CYS A 277 -9.81 0.75 -4.02
C CYS A 277 -8.31 1.07 -4.10
N ASN A 278 -7.48 0.49 -3.23
CA ASN A 278 -6.03 0.67 -3.28
C ASN A 278 -5.42 0.11 -4.57
N ILE A 279 -5.90 -1.05 -5.05
CA ILE A 279 -5.47 -1.62 -6.34
C ILE A 279 -5.83 -0.67 -7.48
N PHE A 280 -7.06 -0.15 -7.51
CA PHE A 280 -7.45 0.82 -8.53
C PHE A 280 -6.62 2.11 -8.46
N ALA A 281 -6.29 2.59 -7.25
CA ALA A 281 -5.39 3.72 -7.10
C ALA A 281 -3.98 3.43 -7.67
N LEU A 282 -3.42 2.24 -7.41
CA LEU A 282 -2.13 1.80 -7.98
C LEU A 282 -2.20 1.69 -9.52
N MET A 283 -3.30 1.18 -10.07
CA MET A 283 -3.52 1.14 -11.52
C MET A 283 -3.54 2.55 -12.11
N MET A 284 -4.15 3.53 -11.44
CA MET A 284 -4.16 4.92 -11.91
C MET A 284 -2.80 5.58 -11.80
N ILE A 285 -1.97 5.23 -10.80
CA ILE A 285 -0.57 5.67 -10.73
C ILE A 285 0.21 5.15 -11.94
N TYR A 286 0.12 3.85 -12.23
CA TYR A 286 0.74 3.27 -13.42
C TYR A 286 0.24 3.93 -14.71
N LYS A 287 -1.08 4.12 -14.83
CA LYS A 287 -1.68 4.76 -16.01
C LYS A 287 -1.25 6.22 -16.17
N THR A 288 -1.05 6.94 -15.07
CA THR A 288 -0.54 8.31 -15.11
C THR A 288 0.90 8.34 -15.61
N TRP A 289 1.74 7.42 -15.14
CA TRP A 289 3.12 7.27 -15.63
C TRP A 289 3.15 6.90 -17.12
N ASP A 290 2.32 5.94 -17.52
CA ASP A 290 2.17 5.49 -18.91
C ASP A 290 1.77 6.62 -19.86
N MET A 291 0.79 7.45 -19.47
CA MET A 291 0.35 8.62 -20.26
C MET A 291 1.34 9.79 -20.28
N THR A 292 2.19 9.89 -19.27
CA THR A 292 3.18 10.96 -19.14
C THR A 292 4.42 10.70 -20.00
N THR A 293 4.59 9.46 -20.42
CA THR A 293 5.81 9.01 -21.09
C THR A 293 5.48 8.63 -22.53
N ASP A 294 5.94 9.44 -23.48
CA ASP A 294 5.80 9.12 -24.90
C ASP A 294 6.62 7.86 -25.24
N ASP A 295 6.00 6.89 -25.90
CA ASP A 295 6.63 5.64 -26.30
C ASP A 295 7.34 5.80 -27.65
N ASP A 296 8.67 5.69 -27.69
CA ASP A 296 9.44 5.50 -28.92
C ASP A 296 9.33 4.06 -29.47
N LEU A 297 8.16 3.41 -29.36
CA LEU A 297 7.93 2.08 -29.95
C LEU A 297 7.81 2.13 -31.49
N GLU A 298 7.76 3.33 -32.07
CA GLU A 298 7.66 3.57 -33.51
C GLU A 298 8.96 3.26 -34.29
N PHE A 299 10.10 3.06 -33.63
CA PHE A 299 11.36 2.72 -34.31
C PHE A 299 11.59 1.23 -34.56
N SER A 300 10.60 0.37 -34.30
CA SER A 300 10.61 -1.00 -34.86
C SER A 300 10.19 -0.99 -36.33
N VAL A 301 10.94 -0.26 -37.16
CA VAL A 301 10.92 -0.47 -38.61
C VAL A 301 11.39 -1.90 -38.83
N SER A 302 10.47 -2.78 -39.20
CA SER A 302 10.77 -4.08 -39.77
C SER A 302 11.69 -3.86 -40.97
N VAL A 303 12.99 -4.11 -40.81
CA VAL A 303 13.88 -4.26 -41.95
C VAL A 303 13.40 -5.52 -42.67
N ASN A 304 12.57 -5.33 -43.70
CA ASN A 304 12.30 -6.34 -44.72
C ASN A 304 13.63 -6.61 -45.45
N LYS A 305 14.48 -7.45 -44.86
CA LYS A 305 15.45 -8.23 -45.62
C LYS A 305 14.63 -9.35 -46.24
N ASP A 306 14.32 -9.23 -47.54
CA ASP A 306 14.29 -10.36 -48.49
C ASP A 306 13.68 -10.03 -49.87
N HIS A 307 13.72 -8.78 -50.38
CA HIS A 307 13.26 -8.56 -51.77
C HIS A 307 13.97 -7.51 -52.65
N ASP A 308 15.18 -7.03 -52.30
CA ASP A 308 15.91 -6.07 -53.15
C ASP A 308 17.36 -6.48 -53.50
N LEU A 309 17.60 -7.78 -53.71
CA LEU A 309 18.93 -8.27 -54.12
C LEU A 309 19.00 -8.87 -55.53
N ASP A 310 18.01 -8.67 -56.41
CA ASP A 310 18.00 -9.40 -57.69
C ASP A 310 17.62 -8.61 -58.94
N ASN A 311 17.96 -7.32 -59.09
CA ASN A 311 17.70 -6.66 -60.39
C ASN A 311 18.64 -5.55 -60.89
N THR A 312 19.90 -5.50 -60.45
CA THR A 312 20.89 -4.62 -61.09
C THR A 312 22.19 -5.34 -61.41
N LEU A 313 22.09 -6.41 -62.19
CA LEU A 313 23.17 -6.94 -63.02
C LEU A 313 22.74 -6.89 -64.49
N SER A 314 22.90 -5.74 -65.15
CA SER A 314 23.06 -5.69 -66.61
C SER A 314 23.60 -4.34 -67.06
N TYR A 315 24.92 -4.16 -66.99
CA TYR A 315 25.63 -3.28 -67.92
C TYR A 315 26.00 -4.12 -69.15
N LYS A 316 25.43 -3.80 -70.31
CA LYS A 316 25.94 -4.22 -71.61
C LYS A 316 25.60 -3.18 -72.69
N PHE A 317 26.69 -2.64 -73.25
CA PHE A 317 26.87 -1.82 -74.47
C PHE A 317 26.28 -0.42 -74.48
#